data_AF-A0A9J6G8Z3-F1
#
_entry.id   AF-A0A9J6G8Z3-F1
#
_cell.length_a   1.000
_cell.length_b   1.000
_cell.length_c   1.000
_cell.angle_alpha   90.00
_cell.angle_beta   90.00
_cell.angle_gamma   90.00
#
_symmetry.space_group_name_H-M   'P 1'
#
loop_
_entity.id
_entity.type
_entity.pdbx_description
1 polymer ?
#
loop_
_entity_poly.entity_id
_entity_poly.type
_entity_poly.pdbx_seq_one_letter_code
_entity_poly.pdbx_strand_id
1 'polypeptide(L)'
;MLEKFKELHPSWSKTKCIMADKDLLEWELLKESFPNSRVLICVFHTLKTFCREIACNKMKITPKERDLALELLQRMVTAKSNEAFEKLQQEFDAKVSNEIRSYYDKNCRPIQDEWFTGPKFMVENFNNTTNNRIESLNGKLKSVIKRNSSLEEFVPSLFTVLNALGDERDHKALTSISKRPCQPSPDPDERMYEEALTPYANKLLREQMKLSANVVLTDHQDDMFTFRSIIRQYIDDGD
;
A
#
# COMPACT_ATOMS: atom_id res chain seq x y z
N MET A 1 -1.27 4.48 -26.36
CA MET A 1 -0.22 4.14 -25.38
C MET A 1 -0.39 2.71 -24.85
N LEU A 2 -1.55 2.35 -24.31
CA LEU A 2 -1.80 1.00 -23.78
C LEU A 2 -1.64 -0.12 -24.83
N GLU A 3 -2.11 0.11 -26.06
CA GLU A 3 -1.91 -0.87 -27.14
C GLU A 3 -0.43 -1.12 -27.45
N LYS A 4 0.39 -0.06 -27.45
CA LYS A 4 1.84 -0.21 -27.63
C LYS A 4 2.47 -0.93 -26.43
N PHE A 5 1.98 -0.69 -25.22
CA PHE A 5 2.41 -1.45 -24.05
C PHE A 5 2.11 -2.95 -24.20
N LYS A 6 0.90 -3.32 -24.65
CA LYS A 6 0.50 -4.71 -24.90
C LYS A 6 1.36 -5.36 -25.98
N GLU A 7 1.67 -4.64 -27.05
CA GLU A 7 2.55 -5.09 -28.13
C GLU A 7 3.96 -5.43 -27.61
N LEU A 8 4.52 -4.58 -26.74
CA LEU A 8 5.86 -4.73 -26.19
C LEU A 8 5.96 -5.74 -25.03
N HIS A 9 4.82 -6.10 -24.41
CA HIS A 9 4.79 -6.95 -23.23
C HIS A 9 3.83 -8.13 -23.42
N PRO A 10 4.24 -9.25 -24.04
CA PRO A 10 3.37 -10.40 -24.31
C PRO A 10 2.66 -11.00 -23.09
N SER A 11 3.23 -10.80 -21.89
CA SER A 11 2.65 -11.26 -20.63
C SER A 11 1.68 -10.26 -19.98
N TRP A 12 1.28 -9.19 -20.68
CA TRP A 12 0.37 -8.16 -20.14
C TRP A 12 -0.93 -8.75 -19.58
N SER A 13 -1.43 -9.83 -20.18
CA SER A 13 -2.65 -10.53 -19.76
C SER A 13 -2.55 -11.20 -18.38
N LYS A 14 -1.33 -11.39 -17.86
CA LYS A 14 -1.06 -11.92 -16.51
C LYS A 14 -1.09 -10.83 -15.43
N THR A 15 -1.23 -9.56 -15.79
CA THR A 15 -1.33 -8.45 -14.84
C THR A 15 -2.51 -8.68 -13.91
N LYS A 16 -2.25 -8.66 -12.60
CA LYS A 16 -3.27 -8.92 -11.57
C LYS A 16 -3.83 -7.65 -10.96
N CYS A 17 -3.00 -6.63 -10.85
CA CYS A 17 -3.31 -5.38 -10.19
C CYS A 17 -2.65 -4.21 -10.93
N ILE A 18 -3.37 -3.11 -11.07
CA ILE A 18 -2.90 -1.84 -11.61
C ILE A 18 -3.20 -0.78 -10.56
N MET A 19 -2.19 -0.05 -10.10
CA MET A 19 -2.38 1.07 -9.20
C MET A 19 -2.24 2.37 -9.98
N ALA A 20 -3.27 3.20 -9.93
CA ALA A 20 -3.33 4.47 -10.65
C ALA A 20 -3.95 5.57 -9.80
N ASP A 21 -3.83 6.80 -10.29
CA ASP A 21 -4.58 7.93 -9.76
C ASP A 21 -5.98 7.91 -10.38
N LYS A 22 -6.98 8.40 -9.64
CA LYS A 22 -8.35 8.45 -10.16
C LYS A 22 -8.49 9.61 -11.15
N ASP A 23 -8.29 9.32 -12.43
CA ASP A 23 -8.78 10.11 -13.57
C ASP A 23 -9.89 9.33 -14.27
N LEU A 24 -11.07 9.93 -14.47
CA LEU A 24 -12.26 9.24 -14.97
C LEU A 24 -12.03 8.58 -16.34
N LEU A 25 -11.29 9.25 -17.23
CA LEU A 25 -11.13 8.82 -18.62
C LEU A 25 -10.10 7.69 -18.71
N GLU A 26 -9.01 7.81 -17.94
CA GLU A 26 -8.01 6.75 -17.84
C GLU A 26 -8.57 5.52 -17.09
N TRP A 27 -9.46 5.72 -16.12
CA TRP A 27 -10.03 4.63 -15.32
C TRP A 27 -10.85 3.64 -16.14
N GLU A 28 -11.77 4.15 -16.96
CA GLU A 28 -12.62 3.34 -17.85
C GLU A 28 -11.76 2.59 -18.87
N LEU A 29 -10.78 3.29 -19.46
CA LEU A 29 -9.86 2.71 -20.43
C LEU A 29 -8.99 1.59 -19.83
N LEU A 30 -8.53 1.73 -18.59
CA LEU A 30 -7.76 0.69 -17.90
C LEU A 30 -8.60 -0.56 -17.64
N LYS A 31 -9.86 -0.40 -17.20
CA LYS A 31 -10.78 -1.52 -16.98
C LYS A 31 -11.12 -2.25 -18.28
N GLU A 32 -11.35 -1.51 -19.36
CA GLU A 32 -11.60 -2.08 -20.68
C GLU A 32 -10.36 -2.80 -21.22
N SER A 33 -9.18 -2.19 -21.06
CA SER A 33 -7.92 -2.74 -21.58
C SER A 33 -7.39 -3.93 -20.78
N PHE A 34 -7.70 -4.01 -19.48
CA PHE A 34 -7.22 -5.03 -18.56
C PHE A 34 -8.37 -5.61 -17.71
N PRO A 35 -9.33 -6.32 -18.33
CA PRO A 35 -10.53 -6.79 -17.65
C PRO A 35 -10.26 -7.80 -16.52
N ASN A 36 -9.11 -8.48 -16.58
CA ASN A 36 -8.69 -9.47 -15.58
C ASN A 36 -7.84 -8.86 -14.46
N SER A 37 -7.54 -7.56 -14.51
CA SER A 37 -6.75 -6.86 -13.51
C SER A 37 -7.66 -6.04 -12.60
N ARG A 38 -7.34 -6.01 -11.31
CA ARG A 38 -7.96 -5.05 -10.38
C ARG A 38 -7.30 -3.69 -10.56
N VAL A 39 -8.10 -2.66 -10.78
CA VAL A 39 -7.62 -1.28 -10.84
C VAL A 39 -7.84 -0.65 -9.46
N LEU A 40 -6.75 -0.28 -8.80
CA LEU A 40 -6.72 0.24 -7.43
C LEU A 40 -6.30 1.71 -7.42
N ILE A 41 -6.93 2.50 -6.56
CA ILE A 41 -6.62 3.90 -6.35
C ILE A 41 -5.57 3.99 -5.25
N CYS A 42 -4.49 4.71 -5.51
CA CYS A 42 -3.47 5.01 -4.51
C CYS A 42 -4.11 5.65 -3.26
N VAL A 43 -3.80 5.11 -2.06
CA VAL A 43 -4.35 5.60 -0.78
C VAL A 43 -4.11 7.09 -0.57
N PHE A 44 -2.92 7.58 -0.93
CA PHE A 44 -2.59 9.00 -0.83
C PHE A 44 -3.54 9.86 -1.69
N HIS A 45 -3.81 9.43 -2.93
CA HIS A 45 -4.69 10.14 -3.83
C HIS A 45 -6.17 10.00 -3.47
N THR A 46 -6.57 8.87 -2.88
CA THR A 46 -7.89 8.71 -2.26
C THR A 46 -8.11 9.77 -1.17
N LEU A 47 -7.22 9.85 -0.18
CA LEU A 47 -7.34 10.81 0.91
C LEU A 47 -7.28 12.25 0.42
N LYS A 48 -6.37 12.55 -0.51
CA LYS A 48 -6.29 13.87 -1.15
C LYS A 48 -7.58 14.24 -1.89
N THR A 49 -8.21 13.27 -2.55
CA THR A 49 -9.50 13.47 -3.22
C THR A 49 -10.59 13.77 -2.21
N PHE A 50 -10.67 13.03 -1.10
CA PHE A 50 -11.64 13.33 -0.04
C PHE A 50 -11.46 14.74 0.52
N CYS A 51 -10.23 15.16 0.85
CA CYS A 51 -9.96 16.52 1.32
C CYS A 51 -10.33 17.59 0.29
N ARG A 52 -10.19 17.30 -1.01
CA ARG A 52 -10.51 18.24 -2.09
C ARG A 52 -12.00 18.36 -2.36
N GLU A 53 -12.75 17.26 -2.29
CA GLU A 53 -14.17 17.25 -2.60
C GLU A 53 -15.03 17.59 -1.38
N ILE A 54 -14.69 17.07 -0.20
CA ILE A 54 -15.36 17.36 1.07
C ILE A 54 -14.76 18.65 1.64
N ALA A 55 -15.18 19.78 1.08
CA ALA A 55 -14.69 21.10 1.46
C ALA A 55 -15.86 22.06 1.69
N CYS A 56 -15.76 22.91 2.72
CA CYS A 56 -16.83 23.85 3.11
C CYS A 56 -17.20 24.87 2.02
N ASN A 57 -16.32 25.12 1.05
CA ASN A 57 -16.60 25.99 -0.09
C ASN A 57 -17.34 25.27 -1.23
N LYS A 58 -17.28 23.93 -1.30
CA LYS A 58 -17.96 23.10 -2.29
C LYS A 58 -19.27 22.52 -1.77
N MET A 59 -19.28 22.19 -0.48
CA MET A 59 -20.40 21.61 0.24
C MET A 59 -20.85 22.64 1.27
N LYS A 60 -22.17 22.81 1.44
CA LYS A 60 -22.75 23.74 2.42
C LYS A 60 -22.65 23.17 3.85
N ILE A 61 -21.43 22.88 4.29
CA ILE A 61 -21.11 22.19 5.55
C ILE A 61 -20.18 23.05 6.41
N THR A 62 -20.23 22.84 7.72
CA THR A 62 -19.33 23.47 8.68
C THR A 62 -17.94 22.82 8.68
N PRO A 63 -16.90 23.51 9.17
CA PRO A 63 -15.57 22.90 9.36
C PRO A 63 -15.59 21.68 10.26
N LYS A 64 -16.44 21.67 11.29
CA LYS A 64 -16.58 20.54 12.21
C LYS A 64 -17.16 19.30 11.52
N GLU A 65 -18.19 19.47 10.70
CA GLU A 65 -18.76 18.36 9.90
C GLU A 65 -17.76 17.83 8.87
N ARG A 66 -17.01 18.74 8.22
CA ARG A 66 -15.93 18.38 7.31
C ARG A 66 -14.88 17.52 8.00
N ASP A 67 -14.34 17.99 9.13
CA ASP A 67 -13.24 17.33 9.82
C ASP A 67 -13.66 15.96 10.36
N LEU A 68 -14.87 15.86 10.92
CA LEU A 68 -15.47 14.59 11.34
C LEU A 68 -15.59 13.60 10.18
N ALA A 69 -16.09 14.05 9.02
CA ALA A 69 -16.22 13.18 7.85
C ALA A 69 -14.87 12.71 7.31
N LEU A 70 -13.86 13.59 7.24
CA LEU A 70 -12.52 13.25 6.78
C LEU A 70 -11.82 12.27 7.73
N GLU A 71 -11.97 12.43 9.05
CA GLU A 71 -11.44 11.50 10.04
C GLU A 71 -12.04 10.09 9.87
N LEU A 72 -13.37 10.00 9.75
CA LEU A 72 -14.05 8.73 9.55
C LEU A 72 -13.65 8.08 8.22
N LEU A 73 -13.58 8.85 7.13
CA LEU A 73 -13.13 8.34 5.83
C LEU A 73 -11.68 7.86 5.87
N GLN A 74 -10.80 8.53 6.60
CA GLN A 74 -9.42 8.08 6.77
C GLN A 74 -9.36 6.73 7.50
N ARG A 75 -10.16 6.57 8.57
CA ARG A 75 -10.30 5.28 9.28
C ARG A 75 -10.86 4.21 8.38
N MET A 76 -11.84 4.52 7.54
CA MET A 76 -12.42 3.60 6.57
C MET A 76 -11.39 3.16 5.53
N VAL A 77 -10.64 4.09 4.92
CA VAL A 77 -9.60 3.79 3.93
C VAL A 77 -8.56 2.82 4.48
N THR A 78 -8.19 2.98 5.76
CA THR A 78 -7.12 2.23 6.42
C THR A 78 -7.61 1.02 7.23
N ALA A 79 -8.90 0.69 7.18
CA ALA A 79 -9.41 -0.48 7.87
C ALA A 79 -8.76 -1.77 7.30
N LYS A 80 -8.68 -2.80 8.13
CA LYS A 80 -7.95 -4.05 7.81
C LYS A 80 -8.87 -5.23 7.49
N SER A 81 -10.17 -5.09 7.77
CA SER A 81 -11.16 -6.14 7.54
C SER A 81 -12.48 -5.52 7.08
N ASN A 82 -13.31 -6.32 6.42
CA ASN A 82 -14.62 -5.88 5.95
C ASN A 82 -15.52 -5.51 7.13
N GLU A 83 -15.47 -6.26 8.23
CA GLU A 83 -16.28 -6.03 9.43
C GLU A 83 -15.92 -4.70 10.10
N ALA A 84 -14.62 -4.37 10.16
CA ALA A 84 -14.16 -3.09 10.67
C ALA A 84 -14.62 -1.93 9.77
N PHE A 85 -14.54 -2.12 8.46
CA PHE A 85 -15.02 -1.14 7.48
C PHE A 85 -16.53 -0.91 7.58
N GLU A 86 -17.33 -1.98 7.67
CA GLU A 86 -18.78 -1.90 7.78
C GLU A 86 -19.22 -1.17 9.05
N LYS A 87 -18.58 -1.42 10.19
CA LYS A 87 -18.83 -0.67 11.43
C LYS A 87 -18.53 0.83 11.26
N LEU A 88 -17.42 1.17 10.61
CA LEU A 88 -17.05 2.55 10.32
C LEU A 88 -18.02 3.20 9.32
N GLN A 89 -18.48 2.45 8.32
CA GLN A 89 -19.47 2.92 7.35
C GLN A 89 -20.81 3.21 8.02
N GLN A 90 -21.25 2.37 8.96
CA GLN A 90 -22.44 2.64 9.78
C GLN A 90 -22.26 3.88 10.67
N GLU A 91 -21.08 4.05 11.29
CA GLU A 91 -20.76 5.24 12.09
C GLU A 91 -20.77 6.51 11.22
N PHE A 92 -20.17 6.45 10.04
CA PHE A 92 -20.22 7.51 9.03
C PHE A 92 -21.67 7.80 8.64
N ASP A 93 -22.44 6.75 8.37
CA ASP A 93 -23.85 6.83 8.00
C ASP A 93 -24.75 7.37 9.12
N ALA A 94 -24.34 7.33 10.38
CA ALA A 94 -25.10 7.95 11.47
C ALA A 94 -24.73 9.42 11.71
N LYS A 95 -23.49 9.83 11.41
CA LYS A 95 -22.90 11.08 11.91
C LYS A 95 -22.74 12.19 10.88
N VAL A 96 -22.63 11.86 9.58
CA VAL A 96 -22.38 12.89 8.55
C VAL A 96 -23.66 13.54 8.03
N SER A 97 -23.54 14.78 7.56
CA SER A 97 -24.65 15.52 6.95
C SER A 97 -25.12 14.85 5.65
N ASN A 98 -26.33 15.19 5.22
CA ASN A 98 -26.93 14.63 4.00
C ASN A 98 -26.15 14.99 2.73
N GLU A 99 -25.51 16.16 2.70
CA GLU A 99 -24.67 16.62 1.58
C GLU A 99 -23.45 15.71 1.40
N ILE A 100 -22.78 15.39 2.51
CA ILE A 100 -21.60 14.51 2.52
C ILE A 100 -22.00 13.08 2.17
N ARG A 101 -23.10 12.59 2.76
CA ARG A 101 -23.66 11.26 2.45
C ARG A 101 -23.98 11.11 0.97
N SER A 102 -24.70 12.08 0.40
CA SER A 102 -25.09 12.05 -1.01
C SER A 102 -23.87 12.01 -1.93
N TYR A 103 -22.83 12.78 -1.62
CA TYR A 103 -21.56 12.69 -2.33
C TYR A 103 -20.92 11.32 -2.19
N TYR A 104 -20.84 10.77 -0.97
CA TYR A 104 -20.23 9.48 -0.68
C TYR A 104 -20.94 8.33 -1.41
N ASP A 105 -22.26 8.25 -1.31
CA ASP A 105 -23.08 7.19 -1.92
C ASP A 105 -22.99 7.21 -3.44
N LYS A 106 -22.87 8.39 -4.04
CA LYS A 106 -22.74 8.54 -5.50
C LYS A 106 -21.33 8.24 -6.01
N ASN A 107 -20.28 8.70 -5.32
CA ASN A 107 -18.93 8.77 -5.91
C ASN A 107 -17.91 7.81 -5.28
N CYS A 108 -18.14 7.38 -4.04
CA CYS A 108 -17.16 6.65 -3.23
C CYS A 108 -17.62 5.23 -2.93
N ARG A 109 -18.87 5.04 -2.47
CA ARG A 109 -19.44 3.74 -2.11
C ARG A 109 -19.40 2.71 -3.26
N PRO A 110 -19.75 3.06 -4.52
CA PRO A 110 -19.80 2.07 -5.61
C PRO A 110 -18.44 1.46 -5.97
N ILE A 111 -17.35 2.15 -5.63
CA ILE A 111 -15.98 1.75 -5.96
C ILE A 111 -15.15 1.48 -4.70
N GLN A 112 -15.79 1.15 -3.57
CA GLN A 112 -15.11 0.99 -2.27
C GLN A 112 -13.95 -0.01 -2.32
N ASP A 113 -14.10 -1.12 -3.04
CA ASP A 113 -13.07 -2.15 -3.20
C ASP A 113 -11.80 -1.65 -3.92
N GLU A 114 -11.87 -0.50 -4.60
CA GLU A 114 -10.76 0.08 -5.35
C GLU A 114 -9.88 1.00 -4.48
N TRP A 115 -10.36 1.48 -3.33
CA TRP A 115 -9.64 2.47 -2.51
C TRP A 115 -9.52 2.12 -1.03
N PHE A 116 -10.37 1.24 -0.51
CA PHE A 116 -10.29 0.74 0.86
C PHE A 116 -9.24 -0.37 0.96
N THR A 117 -8.29 -0.28 1.90
CA THR A 117 -7.20 -1.27 2.09
C THR A 117 -7.63 -2.59 2.73
N GLY A 118 -8.84 -3.07 2.44
CA GLY A 118 -9.35 -4.35 2.90
C GLY A 118 -8.77 -5.55 2.15
N PRO A 119 -9.28 -6.76 2.43
CA PRO A 119 -8.80 -8.00 1.83
C PRO A 119 -8.72 -7.94 0.29
N LYS A 120 -9.78 -7.44 -0.36
CA LYS A 120 -9.84 -7.31 -1.83
C LYS A 120 -8.80 -6.37 -2.41
N PHE A 121 -8.40 -5.31 -1.71
CA PHE A 121 -7.36 -4.39 -2.16
C PHE A 121 -5.97 -5.02 -1.99
N MET A 122 -5.76 -5.70 -0.87
CA MET A 122 -4.46 -6.27 -0.48
C MET A 122 -4.06 -7.55 -1.24
N VAL A 123 -5.02 -8.25 -1.84
CA VAL A 123 -4.73 -9.42 -2.69
C VAL A 123 -3.82 -8.99 -3.84
N GLU A 124 -2.76 -9.76 -4.15
CA GLU A 124 -1.82 -9.59 -5.28
C GLU A 124 -1.21 -8.17 -5.48
N ASN A 125 -1.35 -7.25 -4.52
CA ASN A 125 -0.75 -5.91 -4.58
C ASN A 125 0.60 -5.84 -3.82
N PHE A 126 1.04 -6.96 -3.24
CA PHE A 126 2.29 -7.10 -2.47
C PHE A 126 2.43 -6.08 -1.34
N ASN A 127 1.33 -5.77 -0.65
CA ASN A 127 1.25 -4.74 0.38
C ASN A 127 1.61 -3.32 -0.12
N ASN A 128 1.60 -3.10 -1.43
CA ASN A 128 1.81 -1.79 -2.00
C ASN A 128 0.48 -1.04 -2.09
N THR A 129 0.32 -0.02 -1.27
CA THR A 129 -0.90 0.80 -1.18
C THR A 129 -0.73 2.19 -1.80
N THR A 130 0.47 2.52 -2.29
CA THR A 130 0.80 3.87 -2.78
C THR A 130 1.59 3.85 -4.09
N ASN A 131 1.50 4.93 -4.86
CA ASN A 131 2.37 5.18 -6.02
C ASN A 131 3.59 6.04 -5.67
N ASN A 132 4.01 6.09 -4.39
CA ASN A 132 5.11 6.94 -3.90
C ASN A 132 6.42 6.78 -4.71
N ARG A 133 6.69 5.57 -5.24
CA ARG A 133 7.87 5.33 -6.08
C ARG A 133 7.82 6.13 -7.39
N ILE A 134 6.64 6.23 -8.00
CA ILE A 134 6.42 6.99 -9.23
C ILE A 134 6.49 8.48 -8.93
N GLU A 135 5.85 8.94 -7.84
CA GLU A 135 5.90 10.34 -7.44
C GLU A 135 7.32 10.81 -7.09
N SER A 136 8.10 9.97 -6.41
CA SER A 136 9.52 10.25 -6.13
C SER A 136 10.34 10.35 -7.41
N LEU A 137 10.13 9.44 -8.38
CA LEU A 137 10.78 9.51 -9.69
C LEU A 137 10.40 10.79 -10.43
N ASN A 138 9.11 11.12 -10.46
CA ASN A 138 8.59 12.34 -11.06
C ASN A 138 9.21 13.60 -10.43
N GLY A 139 9.39 13.60 -9.10
CA GLY A 139 10.08 14.67 -8.37
C GLY A 139 11.54 14.82 -8.80
N LYS A 140 12.28 13.72 -8.87
CA LYS A 140 13.70 13.71 -9.32
C LYS A 140 13.85 14.16 -10.77
N LEU A 141 12.93 13.77 -11.65
CA LEU A 141 12.90 14.26 -13.03
C LEU A 141 12.66 15.77 -13.07
N LYS A 142 11.64 16.26 -12.36
CA LYS A 142 11.31 17.70 -12.31
C LYS A 142 12.39 18.56 -11.67
N SER A 143 13.27 18.02 -10.83
CA SER A 143 14.38 18.79 -10.24
C SER A 143 15.51 19.08 -11.22
N VAL A 144 15.62 18.31 -12.31
CA VAL A 144 16.68 18.47 -13.32
C VAL A 144 16.12 19.00 -14.65
N ILE A 145 14.95 18.51 -15.04
CA ILE A 145 14.32 18.82 -16.32
C ILE A 145 13.41 20.05 -16.15
N LYS A 146 13.71 21.10 -16.91
CA LYS A 146 12.90 22.33 -16.94
C LYS A 146 11.54 22.07 -17.59
N ARG A 147 10.50 22.75 -17.10
CA ARG A 147 9.09 22.53 -17.53
C ARG A 147 8.85 22.68 -19.04
N ASN A 148 9.58 23.58 -19.70
CA ASN A 148 9.43 23.90 -21.12
C ASN A 148 10.74 23.62 -21.90
N SER A 149 11.53 22.62 -21.48
CA SER A 149 12.78 22.27 -22.17
C SER A 149 12.50 21.77 -23.59
N SER A 150 13.37 22.09 -24.54
CA SER A 150 13.33 21.46 -25.86
C SER A 150 13.66 19.96 -25.77
N LEU A 151 13.38 19.18 -26.81
CA LEU A 151 13.75 17.77 -26.84
C LEU A 151 15.28 17.58 -26.75
N GLU A 152 16.04 18.49 -27.36
CA GLU A 152 17.51 18.53 -27.32
C GLU A 152 18.06 18.72 -25.90
N GLU A 153 17.39 19.54 -25.08
CA GLU A 153 17.75 19.72 -23.67
C GLU A 153 17.21 18.58 -22.78
N PHE A 154 16.04 18.05 -23.12
CA PHE A 154 15.34 17.01 -22.35
C PHE A 154 16.11 15.69 -22.34
N VAL A 155 16.52 15.19 -23.51
CA VAL A 155 17.11 13.85 -23.62
C VAL A 155 18.40 13.72 -22.79
N PRO A 156 19.39 14.63 -22.86
CA PRO A 156 20.58 14.57 -22.01
C PRO A 156 20.26 14.70 -20.52
N SER A 157 19.29 15.56 -20.17
CA SER A 157 18.86 15.76 -18.79
C SER A 157 18.20 14.49 -18.21
N LEU A 158 17.40 13.80 -19.02
CA LEU A 158 16.80 12.51 -18.66
C LEU A 158 17.88 11.46 -18.39
N PHE A 159 18.86 11.31 -19.28
CA PHE A 159 19.95 10.35 -19.09
C PHE A 159 20.80 10.68 -17.86
N THR A 160 21.03 11.96 -17.56
CA THR A 160 21.70 12.37 -16.31
C THR A 160 20.95 11.85 -15.08
N VAL A 161 19.62 11.99 -15.03
CA VAL A 161 18.81 11.48 -13.92
C VAL A 161 18.85 9.95 -13.87
N LEU A 162 18.73 9.28 -15.02
CA LEU A 162 18.74 7.81 -15.08
C LEU A 162 20.08 7.22 -14.62
N ASN A 163 21.20 7.83 -15.00
CA ASN A 163 22.54 7.43 -14.55
C ASN A 163 22.68 7.60 -13.04
N ALA A 164 22.30 8.77 -12.50
CA ALA A 164 22.35 9.00 -11.05
C ALA A 164 21.47 8.01 -10.27
N LEU A 165 20.30 7.64 -10.80
CA LEU A 165 19.44 6.61 -10.22
C LEU A 165 20.05 5.20 -10.29
N GLY A 166 20.77 4.90 -11.38
CA GLY A 166 21.55 3.67 -11.53
C GLY A 166 22.64 3.58 -10.47
N ASP A 167 23.45 4.62 -10.33
CA ASP A 167 24.53 4.70 -9.34
C ASP A 167 23.98 4.58 -7.91
N GLU A 168 22.86 5.26 -7.60
CA GLU A 168 22.21 5.16 -6.29
C GLU A 168 21.75 3.73 -5.98
N ARG A 169 21.17 3.03 -6.98
CA ARG A 169 20.72 1.65 -6.85
C ARG A 169 21.91 0.71 -6.62
N ASP A 170 22.96 0.86 -7.42
CA ASP A 170 24.12 -0.01 -7.35
C ASP A 170 24.88 0.20 -6.03
N HIS A 171 25.00 1.45 -5.57
CA HIS A 171 25.52 1.78 -4.25
C HIS A 171 24.68 1.16 -3.11
N LYS A 172 23.34 1.21 -3.21
CA LYS A 172 22.44 0.56 -2.22
C LYS A 172 22.59 -0.96 -2.22
N ALA A 173 22.70 -1.59 -3.39
CA ALA A 173 22.90 -3.03 -3.51
C ALA A 173 24.23 -3.45 -2.88
N LEU A 174 25.33 -2.77 -3.24
CA LEU A 174 26.66 -2.99 -2.65
C LEU A 174 26.65 -2.80 -1.14
N THR A 175 26.04 -1.72 -0.66
CA THR A 175 25.88 -1.46 0.77
C THR A 175 25.10 -2.56 1.47
N SER A 176 24.03 -3.07 0.85
CA SER A 176 23.24 -4.17 1.42
C SER A 176 24.02 -5.48 1.53
N ILE A 177 24.85 -5.80 0.53
CA ILE A 177 25.69 -7.01 0.52
C ILE A 177 26.86 -6.87 1.50
N SER A 178 27.39 -5.65 1.64
CA SER A 178 28.58 -5.39 2.47
C SER A 178 28.25 -5.25 3.96
N LYS A 179 26.98 -5.00 4.30
CA LYS A 179 26.52 -4.89 5.68
C LYS A 179 26.53 -6.27 6.35
N ARG A 180 27.43 -6.45 7.31
CA ARG A 180 27.44 -7.60 8.23
C ARG A 180 26.99 -7.17 9.63
N PRO A 181 26.29 -8.04 10.39
CA PRO A 181 26.01 -7.78 11.80
C PRO A 181 27.32 -7.53 12.55
N CYS A 182 27.40 -6.43 13.29
CA CYS A 182 28.59 -6.09 14.09
C CYS A 182 28.74 -7.05 15.29
N GLN A 183 27.64 -7.64 15.74
CA GLN A 183 27.59 -8.60 16.83
C GLN A 183 26.69 -9.77 16.37
N PRO A 184 27.25 -10.97 16.14
CA PRO A 184 26.45 -12.13 15.77
C PRO A 184 25.60 -12.59 16.96
N SER A 185 24.45 -13.24 16.70
CA SER A 185 23.68 -13.83 17.80
C SER A 185 24.53 -14.85 18.57
N PRO A 186 24.38 -14.92 19.92
CA PRO A 186 24.95 -15.99 20.72
C PRO A 186 24.36 -17.37 20.38
N ASP A 187 23.15 -17.42 19.81
CA ASP A 187 22.48 -18.65 19.42
C ASP A 187 23.03 -19.19 18.07
N PRO A 188 23.54 -20.43 18.00
CA PRO A 188 24.04 -21.04 16.77
C PRO A 188 23.00 -21.10 15.64
N ASP A 189 21.73 -21.35 15.96
CA ASP A 189 20.67 -21.49 14.97
C ASP A 189 20.32 -20.13 14.37
N GLU A 190 20.21 -19.09 15.21
CA GLU A 190 20.01 -17.72 14.74
C GLU A 190 21.19 -17.23 13.88
N ARG A 191 22.42 -17.62 14.24
CA ARG A 191 23.63 -17.26 13.51
C ARG A 191 23.66 -17.86 12.09
N MET A 192 23.23 -19.11 11.95
CA MET A 192 23.10 -19.75 10.63
C MET A 192 22.18 -18.94 9.71
N TYR A 193 21.04 -18.47 10.23
CA TYR A 193 20.13 -17.65 9.46
C TYR A 193 20.65 -16.22 9.22
N GLU A 194 21.37 -15.63 10.17
CA GLU A 194 22.04 -14.34 9.98
C GLU A 194 23.02 -14.32 8.81
N GLU A 195 23.73 -15.43 8.60
CA GLU A 195 24.71 -15.57 7.53
C GLU A 195 24.05 -15.82 6.16
N ALA A 196 22.89 -16.48 6.16
CA ALA A 196 22.16 -16.83 4.93
C ALA A 196 21.18 -15.74 4.46
N LEU A 197 20.66 -14.91 5.35
CA LEU A 197 19.57 -13.97 5.07
C LEU A 197 20.03 -12.51 4.98
N THR A 198 19.30 -11.72 4.19
CA THR A 198 19.46 -10.26 4.21
C THR A 198 19.09 -9.69 5.59
N PRO A 199 19.63 -8.52 6.01
CA PRO A 199 19.26 -7.90 7.28
C PRO A 199 17.76 -7.71 7.48
N TYR A 200 17.02 -7.44 6.40
CA TYR A 200 15.56 -7.33 6.43
C TYR A 200 14.88 -8.68 6.70
N ALA A 201 15.23 -9.72 5.95
CA ALA A 201 14.66 -11.04 6.12
C ALA A 201 15.00 -11.65 7.49
N ASN A 202 16.25 -11.46 7.95
CA ASN A 202 16.68 -11.91 9.26
C ASN A 202 15.91 -11.21 10.40
N LYS A 203 15.61 -9.91 10.26
CA LYS A 203 14.76 -9.19 11.23
C LYS A 203 13.39 -9.86 11.38
N LEU A 204 12.73 -10.17 10.25
CA LEU A 204 11.43 -10.85 10.27
C LEU A 204 11.51 -12.23 10.90
N LEU A 205 12.55 -13.00 10.56
CA LEU A 205 12.77 -14.32 11.15
C LEU A 205 12.95 -14.24 12.67
N ARG A 206 13.78 -13.31 13.16
CA ARG A 206 13.97 -13.11 14.61
C ARG A 206 12.69 -12.74 15.33
N GLU A 207 11.81 -11.94 14.71
CA GLU A 207 10.49 -11.65 15.26
C GLU A 207 9.66 -12.95 15.38
N GLN A 208 9.70 -13.83 14.38
CA GLN A 208 9.01 -15.11 14.43
C GLN A 208 9.64 -16.10 15.43
N MET A 209 10.96 -16.15 15.57
CA MET A 209 11.64 -17.00 16.57
C MET A 209 11.31 -16.57 18.00
N LYS A 210 11.16 -15.27 18.24
CA LYS A 210 10.67 -14.77 19.54
C LYS A 210 9.22 -15.17 19.80
N LEU A 211 8.40 -15.18 18.75
CA LEU A 211 6.99 -15.60 18.86
C LEU A 211 6.88 -17.12 19.06
N SER A 212 7.71 -17.93 18.39
CA SER A 212 7.69 -19.39 18.52
C SER A 212 8.02 -19.85 19.93
N ALA A 213 8.87 -19.12 20.67
CA ALA A 213 9.13 -19.38 22.09
C ALA A 213 7.86 -19.31 22.98
N ASN A 214 6.79 -18.64 22.52
CA ASN A 214 5.52 -18.52 23.24
C ASN A 214 4.49 -19.57 22.81
N VAL A 215 4.91 -20.60 22.07
CA VAL A 215 4.03 -21.60 21.49
C VAL A 215 4.55 -23.00 21.81
N VAL A 216 3.65 -23.88 22.29
CA VAL A 216 3.94 -25.29 22.52
C VAL A 216 3.26 -26.11 21.44
N LEU A 217 4.00 -27.03 20.84
CA LEU A 217 3.48 -28.02 19.91
C LEU A 217 2.67 -29.05 20.70
N THR A 218 1.38 -29.20 20.40
CA THR A 218 0.47 -30.09 21.12
C THR A 218 0.19 -31.39 20.39
N ASP A 219 0.29 -31.40 19.05
CA ASP A 219 0.07 -32.60 18.24
C ASP A 219 0.76 -32.48 16.87
N HIS A 220 1.12 -33.62 16.29
CA HIS A 220 1.71 -33.73 14.95
C HIS A 220 1.21 -35.01 14.25
N GLN A 221 0.42 -34.84 13.19
CA GLN A 221 -0.03 -35.92 12.30
C GLN A 221 0.10 -35.48 10.86
N ASP A 222 0.73 -36.31 10.01
CA ASP A 222 0.76 -36.21 8.54
C ASP A 222 0.90 -34.76 7.99
N ASP A 223 2.02 -34.10 8.33
CA ASP A 223 2.39 -32.72 7.96
C ASP A 223 1.53 -31.59 8.58
N MET A 224 0.63 -31.92 9.52
CA MET A 224 -0.18 -30.96 10.24
C MET A 224 0.33 -30.77 11.68
N PHE A 225 0.70 -29.53 12.00
CA PHE A 225 1.17 -29.14 13.34
C PHE A 225 0.06 -28.40 14.08
N THR A 226 -0.29 -28.88 15.28
CA THR A 226 -1.21 -28.17 16.18
C THR A 226 -0.41 -27.50 17.29
N PHE A 227 -0.71 -26.23 17.54
CA PHE A 227 0.04 -25.36 18.45
C PHE A 227 -0.88 -24.74 19.50
N ARG A 228 -0.39 -24.60 20.74
CA ARG A 228 -1.06 -23.87 21.83
C ARG A 228 -0.18 -22.71 22.29
N SER A 229 -0.75 -21.52 22.40
CA SER A 229 -0.04 -20.37 22.98
C SER A 229 0.12 -20.51 24.50
N ILE A 230 1.30 -20.17 25.02
CA ILE A 230 1.64 -20.17 26.45
C ILE A 230 1.15 -18.88 27.13
N ILE A 231 0.66 -17.89 26.37
CA ILE A 231 0.15 -16.64 26.92
C ILE A 231 -1.04 -16.97 27.82
N ARG A 232 -0.83 -16.88 29.14
CA ARG A 232 -1.90 -16.89 30.14
C ARG A 232 -2.88 -15.81 29.71
N GLN A 233 -4.08 -16.22 29.33
CA GLN A 233 -5.23 -15.33 29.37
C GLN A 233 -5.32 -14.86 30.82
N TYR A 234 -4.90 -13.64 31.11
CA TYR A 234 -5.50 -12.89 32.21
C TYR A 234 -6.96 -12.72 31.78
N ILE A 235 -7.79 -13.66 32.21
CA ILE A 235 -9.21 -13.44 32.34
C ILE A 235 -9.30 -12.38 33.42
N ASP A 236 -9.75 -11.20 33.01
CA ASP A 236 -10.25 -10.16 33.89
C ASP A 236 -11.54 -10.76 34.50
N ASP A 237 -11.37 -11.52 35.58
CA ASP A 237 -12.48 -11.92 36.44
C ASP A 237 -12.90 -10.66 37.20
N GLY A 238 -14.08 -10.18 36.87
CA GLY A 238 -14.69 -9.03 37.51
C GLY A 238 -14.91 -9.24 39.00
N ASP A 239 -14.66 -8.17 39.75
CA ASP A 239 -15.52 -7.66 40.82
C ASP A 239 -15.44 -6.11 40.80
#